data_AF-A0A8I2YI58-F1
#
_entry.id   AF-A0A8I2YI58-F1
#
_cell.length_a   1.000
_cell.length_b   1.000
_cell.length_c   1.000
_cell.angle_alpha   90.00
_cell.angle_beta   90.00
_cell.angle_gamma   90.00
#
_symmetry.space_group_name_H-M   'P 1'
#
loop_
_entity.id
_entity.type
_entity.pdbx_description
1 polymer ?
#
loop_
_entity_poly.entity_id
_entity_poly.type
_entity_poly.pdbx_seq_one_letter_code
_entity_poly.pdbx_strand_id
1 'polypeptide(L)'
;MTPPPFTVIGTPFSTFTRTYKGITFSQVDLKLRESQAIASDQSPTLTIAVVAEQMWEFVSFVGAYGFPALEKVKPRVAATNQATLSDAEICRTIAPAVAQLRAFLDKIETHMSPEGYVFGEKLSWADLFLYPLLVDLRAIPEGEILSPWLVGWMDKMDQLDAVEKTRADTLSVGARPLSSLVLLGNTVTSV
;
A
#
# COMPACT_ATOMS: atom_id res chain seq x y z
N MET A 1 -14.13 15.65 -26.59
CA MET A 1 -13.39 14.72 -25.71
C MET A 1 -14.40 13.76 -25.12
N THR A 2 -14.24 12.46 -25.37
CA THR A 2 -15.04 11.42 -24.71
C THR A 2 -14.59 11.30 -23.26
N PRO A 3 -15.52 11.27 -22.28
CA PRO A 3 -15.15 11.07 -20.88
C PRO A 3 -14.46 9.70 -20.72
N PRO A 4 -13.47 9.59 -19.81
CA PRO A 4 -12.79 8.32 -19.57
C PRO A 4 -13.81 7.26 -19.14
N PRO A 5 -13.63 6.00 -19.55
CA PRO A 5 -14.62 4.95 -19.33
C PRO A 5 -14.84 4.63 -17.85
N PHE A 6 -13.90 5.02 -16.98
CA PHE A 6 -13.98 4.81 -15.54
C PHE A 6 -13.47 6.03 -14.76
N THR A 7 -14.03 6.25 -13.58
CA THR A 7 -13.61 7.27 -12.61
C THR A 7 -13.13 6.53 -11.37
N VAL A 8 -11.83 6.65 -11.05
CA VAL A 8 -11.28 6.09 -9.82
C VAL A 8 -11.42 7.13 -8.73
N ILE A 9 -12.09 6.74 -7.66
CA ILE A 9 -12.31 7.61 -6.51
C ILE A 9 -11.30 7.21 -5.44
N GLY A 10 -10.63 8.17 -4.80
CA GLY A 10 -9.71 7.85 -3.71
C GLY A 10 -8.58 8.84 -3.52
N THR A 11 -7.99 8.79 -2.33
CA THR A 11 -6.91 9.68 -1.94
C THR A 11 -5.60 9.22 -2.61
N PRO A 12 -4.73 10.14 -3.07
CA PRO A 12 -3.44 9.77 -3.67
C PRO A 12 -2.50 9.05 -2.68
N PHE A 13 -2.80 9.16 -1.38
CA PHE A 13 -2.12 8.50 -0.27
C PHE A 13 -2.68 7.12 0.07
N SER A 14 -3.83 6.74 -0.48
CA SER A 14 -4.37 5.40 -0.33
C SER A 14 -3.58 4.44 -1.19
N THR A 15 -2.95 3.46 -0.55
CA THR A 15 -2.35 2.29 -1.19
C THR A 15 -3.25 1.71 -2.29
N PHE A 16 -4.55 1.70 -2.03
CA PHE A 16 -5.55 1.15 -2.94
C PHE A 16 -5.81 1.98 -4.19
N THR A 17 -5.63 3.31 -4.12
CA THR A 17 -5.80 4.19 -5.27
C THR A 17 -4.56 4.15 -6.18
N ARG A 18 -3.40 3.74 -5.64
CA ARG A 18 -2.15 3.59 -6.39
C ARG A 18 -2.14 2.37 -7.31
N THR A 19 -2.85 1.29 -6.96
CA THR A 19 -2.87 0.03 -7.73
C THR A 19 -3.43 0.20 -9.16
N TYR A 20 -4.15 1.28 -9.47
CA TYR A 20 -4.91 1.42 -10.73
C TYR A 20 -4.34 2.44 -11.74
N LYS A 21 -3.19 3.08 -11.48
CA LYS A 21 -2.62 4.17 -12.33
C LYS A 21 -2.14 3.77 -13.74
N GLY A 22 -2.46 2.57 -14.22
CA GLY A 22 -2.20 2.09 -15.59
C GLY A 22 -3.39 2.22 -16.56
N ILE A 23 -4.54 2.70 -16.10
CA ILE A 23 -5.81 2.77 -16.86
C ILE A 23 -6.28 4.23 -16.86
N THR A 24 -6.81 4.73 -17.99
CA THR A 24 -7.27 6.13 -18.09
C THR A 24 -8.45 6.38 -17.15
N PHE A 25 -8.29 7.22 -16.12
CA PHE A 25 -9.38 7.59 -15.21
C PHE A 25 -9.35 9.06 -14.79
N SER A 26 -10.52 9.58 -14.38
CA SER A 26 -10.66 10.84 -13.64
C SER A 26 -10.60 10.56 -12.12
N GLN A 27 -9.77 11.31 -11.38
CA GLN A 27 -9.62 11.17 -9.93
C GLN A 27 -10.62 12.07 -9.19
N VAL A 28 -11.37 11.51 -8.24
CA VAL A 28 -12.24 12.28 -7.33
C VAL A 28 -11.89 11.93 -5.89
N ASP A 29 -11.69 12.95 -5.05
CA ASP A 29 -11.25 12.78 -3.66
C ASP A 29 -12.43 12.41 -2.74
N LEU A 30 -12.70 11.11 -2.60
CA LEU A 30 -13.63 10.57 -1.59
C LEU A 30 -13.08 9.26 -1.00
N LYS A 31 -13.41 8.96 0.27
CA LYS A 31 -13.05 7.70 0.93
C LYS A 31 -13.84 6.52 0.34
N LEU A 32 -13.24 5.76 -0.58
CA LEU A 32 -13.76 4.47 -1.01
C LEU A 32 -13.52 3.41 0.07
N ARG A 33 -14.53 2.58 0.35
CA ARG A 33 -14.46 1.58 1.42
C ARG A 33 -13.98 0.20 0.99
N GLU A 34 -14.03 -0.18 -0.29
CA GLU A 34 -13.68 -1.56 -0.70
C GLU A 34 -12.99 -1.65 -2.07
N SER A 35 -11.67 -1.72 -2.04
CA SER A 35 -10.82 -1.71 -3.22
C SER A 35 -10.68 -3.08 -3.90
N GLN A 36 -11.05 -4.15 -3.18
CA GLN A 36 -11.04 -5.52 -3.68
C GLN A 36 -12.17 -5.76 -4.70
N ALA A 37 -13.34 -5.16 -4.47
CA ALA A 37 -14.50 -5.26 -5.37
C ALA A 37 -14.24 -4.63 -6.75
N ILE A 38 -13.29 -3.70 -6.84
CA ILE A 38 -12.91 -3.06 -8.10
C ILE A 38 -11.90 -3.91 -8.88
N ALA A 39 -10.95 -4.56 -8.18
CA ALA A 39 -9.91 -5.38 -8.82
C ALA A 39 -10.47 -6.70 -9.39
N SER A 40 -11.54 -7.24 -8.80
CA SER A 40 -12.15 -8.50 -9.25
C SER A 40 -12.78 -8.43 -10.66
N ASP A 41 -13.07 -7.24 -11.17
CA ASP A 41 -13.74 -7.03 -12.47
C ASP A 41 -12.76 -6.91 -13.66
N GLN A 42 -11.45 -6.81 -13.41
CA GLN A 42 -10.44 -6.52 -14.44
C GLN A 42 -9.34 -7.57 -14.59
N SER A 43 -9.63 -8.84 -14.29
CA SER A 43 -8.63 -9.91 -14.36
C SER A 43 -8.01 -10.04 -15.76
N PRO A 44 -6.70 -9.80 -15.94
CA PRO A 44 -6.02 -10.19 -17.16
C PRO A 44 -6.06 -11.73 -17.28
N THR A 45 -6.28 -12.19 -18.50
CA THR A 45 -6.54 -13.58 -18.85
C THR A 45 -5.49 -14.56 -18.29
N LEU A 46 -5.98 -15.73 -17.85
CA LEU A 46 -5.30 -16.98 -17.42
C LEU A 46 -5.09 -17.18 -15.92
N THR A 47 -5.93 -18.03 -15.30
CA THR A 47 -5.48 -19.11 -14.41
C THR A 47 -6.61 -20.10 -14.09
N ILE A 48 -6.24 -21.37 -13.92
CA ILE A 48 -7.06 -22.47 -13.38
C ILE A 48 -7.72 -21.97 -12.08
N ALA A 49 -9.03 -22.18 -11.90
CA ALA A 49 -9.83 -21.57 -10.83
C ALA A 49 -9.18 -21.59 -9.42
N VAL A 50 -8.45 -22.66 -9.11
CA VAL A 50 -7.72 -22.84 -7.83
C VAL A 50 -6.65 -21.76 -7.58
N VAL A 51 -5.89 -21.36 -8.61
CA VAL A 51 -4.83 -20.34 -8.45
C VAL A 51 -5.44 -18.95 -8.29
N ALA A 52 -6.60 -18.70 -8.91
CA ALA A 52 -7.30 -17.43 -8.76
C ALA A 52 -7.87 -17.25 -7.34
N GLU A 53 -8.46 -18.30 -6.77
CA GLU A 53 -8.98 -18.27 -5.39
C GLU A 53 -7.86 -18.08 -4.36
N GLN A 54 -6.74 -18.80 -4.51
CA GLN A 54 -5.55 -18.62 -3.66
C GLN A 54 -5.00 -17.19 -3.72
N MET A 55 -5.00 -16.59 -4.92
CA MET A 55 -4.59 -15.20 -5.08
C MET A 55 -5.51 -14.24 -4.33
N TRP A 56 -6.82 -14.42 -4.42
CA TRP A 56 -7.77 -13.56 -3.71
C TRP A 56 -7.77 -13.79 -2.21
N GLU A 57 -7.54 -15.01 -1.74
CA GLU A 57 -7.32 -15.31 -0.33
C GLU A 57 -6.08 -14.55 0.18
N PHE A 58 -4.97 -14.60 -0.56
CA PHE A 58 -3.75 -13.87 -0.23
C PHE A 58 -3.99 -12.35 -0.19
N VAL A 59 -4.64 -11.80 -1.21
CA VAL A 59 -5.00 -10.37 -1.26
C VAL A 59 -5.88 -9.98 -0.08
N SER A 60 -6.84 -10.83 0.28
CA SER A 60 -7.72 -10.63 1.43
C SER A 60 -6.94 -10.67 2.74
N PHE A 61 -5.99 -11.60 2.87
CA PHE A 61 -5.14 -11.72 4.03
C PHE A 61 -4.24 -10.49 4.20
N VAL A 62 -3.58 -10.02 3.13
CA VAL A 62 -2.79 -8.78 3.14
C VAL A 62 -3.67 -7.57 3.51
N GLY A 63 -4.87 -7.49 2.91
CA GLY A 63 -5.84 -6.44 3.18
C GLY A 63 -6.28 -6.38 4.65
N ALA A 64 -6.66 -7.52 5.21
CA ALA A 64 -7.26 -7.62 6.54
C ALA A 64 -6.24 -7.60 7.69
N TYR A 65 -5.02 -8.09 7.46
CA TYR A 65 -4.02 -8.23 8.52
C TYR A 65 -2.77 -7.37 8.31
N GLY A 66 -2.33 -7.22 7.05
CA GLY A 66 -1.13 -6.47 6.73
C GLY A 66 -1.29 -4.97 7.01
N PHE A 67 -2.25 -4.31 6.37
CA PHE A 67 -2.44 -2.86 6.55
C PHE A 67 -2.75 -2.50 8.01
N PRO A 68 -3.66 -3.19 8.72
CA PRO A 68 -3.90 -2.87 10.13
C PRO A 68 -2.69 -3.09 11.03
N ALA A 69 -1.81 -4.06 10.73
CA ALA A 69 -0.56 -4.24 11.47
C ALA A 69 0.39 -3.05 11.23
N LEU A 70 0.54 -2.61 9.98
CA LEU A 70 1.40 -1.49 9.63
C LEU A 70 0.90 -0.16 10.21
N GLU A 71 -0.41 0.10 10.20
CA GLU A 71 -1.02 1.31 10.78
C GLU A 71 -0.67 1.47 12.27
N LYS A 72 -0.48 0.38 13.00
CA LYS A 72 -0.06 0.43 14.42
C LYS A 72 1.40 0.85 14.62
N VAL A 73 2.23 0.79 13.57
CA VAL A 73 3.64 1.20 13.60
C VAL A 73 3.79 2.66 13.15
N LYS A 74 2.84 3.19 12.36
CA LYS A 74 2.83 4.58 11.88
C LYS A 74 2.90 5.67 12.96
N PRO A 75 2.43 5.50 14.22
CA PRO A 75 2.65 6.48 15.28
C PRO A 75 4.13 6.86 15.49
N ARG A 76 5.09 6.00 15.11
CA ARG A 76 6.52 6.37 15.09
C ARG A 76 6.83 7.55 14.16
N VAL A 77 6.22 7.59 12.97
CA VAL A 77 6.40 8.69 12.02
C VAL A 77 5.88 9.99 12.63
N ALA A 78 4.75 9.95 13.34
CA ALA A 78 4.22 11.11 14.04
C ALA A 78 5.12 11.55 15.22
N ALA A 79 5.56 10.60 16.07
CA ALA A 79 6.39 10.88 17.23
C ALA A 79 7.78 11.42 16.86
N THR A 80 8.38 10.92 15.79
CA THR A 80 9.66 11.41 15.25
C THR A 80 9.53 12.84 14.75
N ASN A 81 8.44 13.17 14.04
CA ASN A 81 8.20 14.52 13.52
C ASN A 81 7.89 15.55 14.62
N GLN A 82 7.32 15.12 15.74
CA GLN A 82 6.95 16.00 16.85
C GLN A 82 8.06 16.12 17.91
N ALA A 83 9.14 15.34 17.81
CA ALA A 83 10.25 15.26 18.77
C ALA A 83 9.81 15.06 20.24
N THR A 84 8.62 14.48 20.44
CA THR A 84 7.97 14.39 21.76
C THR A 84 8.46 13.24 22.62
N LEU A 85 9.02 12.20 22.00
CA LEU A 85 9.49 10.99 22.65
C LEU A 85 10.90 10.65 22.16
N SER A 86 11.71 10.08 23.05
CA SER A 86 12.99 9.51 22.65
C SER A 86 12.78 8.27 21.77
N ASP A 87 13.78 7.97 20.94
CA ASP A 87 13.74 6.82 20.05
C ASP A 87 13.44 5.50 20.78
N ALA A 88 14.09 5.30 21.94
CA ALA A 88 13.90 4.12 22.79
C ALA A 88 12.46 3.99 23.32
N GLU A 89 11.80 5.10 23.65
CA GLU A 89 10.41 5.09 24.13
C GLU A 89 9.43 4.76 23.01
N ILE A 90 9.69 5.25 21.80
CA ILE A 90 8.89 4.92 20.62
C ILE A 90 9.03 3.42 20.33
N CYS A 91 10.27 2.91 20.27
CA CYS A 91 10.57 1.49 20.04
C CYS A 91 9.86 0.59 21.07
N ARG A 92 9.89 0.96 22.36
CA ARG A 92 9.19 0.21 23.41
C ARG A 92 7.67 0.20 23.20
N THR A 93 7.10 1.33 22.80
CA THR A 93 5.65 1.47 22.57
C THR A 93 5.17 0.63 21.40
N ILE A 94 5.92 0.60 20.29
CA ILE A 94 5.54 -0.11 19.07
C ILE A 94 5.98 -1.57 19.03
N ALA A 95 6.82 -2.03 19.96
CA ALA A 95 7.38 -3.40 19.96
C ALA A 95 6.32 -4.51 19.76
N PRO A 96 5.12 -4.47 20.40
CA PRO A 96 4.09 -5.47 20.16
C PRO A 96 3.54 -5.42 18.72
N ALA A 97 3.44 -4.24 18.13
CA ALA A 97 2.99 -4.07 16.75
C ALA A 97 4.05 -4.56 15.76
N VAL A 98 5.33 -4.28 16.02
CA VAL A 98 6.45 -4.80 15.22
C VAL A 98 6.51 -6.32 15.27
N ALA A 99 6.26 -6.94 16.44
CA ALA A 99 6.18 -8.39 16.57
C ALA A 99 5.00 -8.99 15.77
N GLN A 100 3.84 -8.35 15.79
CA GLN A 100 2.69 -8.75 14.96
C GLN A 100 3.02 -8.64 13.46
N LEU A 101 3.69 -7.55 13.06
CA LEU A 101 4.08 -7.32 11.68
C LEU A 101 5.08 -8.37 11.21
N ARG A 102 6.07 -8.72 12.05
CA ARG A 102 7.01 -9.82 11.76
C ARG A 102 6.28 -11.15 11.55
N ALA A 103 5.38 -11.53 12.46
CA ALA A 103 4.61 -12.76 12.31
C ALA A 103 3.75 -12.80 11.03
N PHE A 104 3.20 -11.65 10.64
CA PHE A 104 2.50 -11.49 9.36
C PHE A 104 3.44 -11.69 8.17
N LEU A 105 4.63 -11.06 8.18
CA LEU A 105 5.64 -11.17 7.12
C LEU A 105 6.13 -12.61 6.97
N ASP A 106 6.47 -13.26 8.07
CA ASP A 106 6.87 -14.68 8.08
C ASP A 106 5.75 -15.55 7.48
N LYS A 107 4.49 -15.26 7.83
CA LYS A 107 3.35 -16.00 7.32
C LYS A 107 3.17 -15.81 5.81
N ILE A 108 3.19 -14.59 5.28
CA ILE A 108 3.03 -14.39 3.84
C ILE A 108 4.17 -15.00 3.05
N GLU A 109 5.40 -14.94 3.56
CA GLU A 109 6.58 -15.50 2.88
C GLU A 109 6.46 -17.02 2.72
N THR A 110 5.89 -17.74 3.71
CA THR A 110 5.60 -19.19 3.56
C THR A 110 4.59 -19.53 2.47
N HIS A 111 3.80 -18.56 2.03
CA HIS A 111 2.80 -18.72 0.97
C HIS A 111 3.28 -18.19 -0.39
N MET A 112 4.46 -17.58 -0.45
CA MET A 112 5.03 -17.05 -1.68
C MET A 112 5.85 -18.13 -2.39
N SER A 113 5.87 -18.05 -3.72
CA SER A 113 6.79 -18.85 -4.53
C SER A 113 8.24 -18.55 -4.15
N PRO A 114 9.14 -19.56 -4.10
CA PRO A 114 10.55 -19.34 -3.76
C PRO A 114 11.25 -18.44 -4.79
N GLU A 115 10.74 -18.39 -6.01
CA GLU A 115 11.26 -17.59 -7.11
C GLU A 115 10.15 -16.78 -7.77
N GLY A 116 10.53 -15.64 -8.36
CA GLY A 116 9.63 -14.87 -9.19
C GLY A 116 8.84 -13.81 -8.42
N TYR A 117 7.53 -13.99 -8.37
CA TYR A 117 6.48 -13.18 -7.78
C TYR A 117 5.69 -14.05 -6.80
N VAL A 118 4.67 -13.51 -6.11
CA VAL A 118 3.91 -14.24 -5.07
C VAL A 118 3.46 -15.63 -5.54
N PHE A 119 2.94 -15.75 -6.76
CA PHE A 119 2.44 -17.02 -7.32
C PHE A 119 3.27 -17.58 -8.49
N GLY A 120 4.58 -17.30 -8.52
CA GLY A 120 5.52 -17.86 -9.50
C GLY A 120 6.07 -16.82 -10.46
N GLU A 121 6.34 -17.18 -11.71
CA GLU A 121 7.07 -16.29 -12.64
C GLU A 121 6.28 -15.07 -13.12
N LYS A 122 4.95 -15.07 -12.96
CA LYS A 122 4.06 -14.03 -13.47
C LYS A 122 3.60 -13.07 -12.37
N LEU A 123 3.64 -11.78 -12.71
CA LEU A 123 3.08 -10.72 -11.87
C LEU A 123 1.58 -10.92 -11.68
N SER A 124 1.09 -10.77 -10.45
CA SER A 124 -0.31 -10.97 -10.10
C SER A 124 -0.86 -9.83 -9.24
N TRP A 125 -2.17 -9.85 -8.98
CA TRP A 125 -2.79 -8.90 -8.05
C TRP A 125 -2.23 -9.00 -6.64
N ALA A 126 -1.78 -10.18 -6.22
CA ALA A 126 -1.17 -10.36 -4.91
C ALA A 126 0.10 -9.53 -4.75
N ASP A 127 0.92 -9.45 -5.80
CA ASP A 127 2.13 -8.62 -5.81
C ASP A 127 1.79 -7.14 -5.75
N LEU A 128 0.85 -6.70 -6.58
CA LEU A 128 0.43 -5.30 -6.67
C LEU A 128 -0.26 -4.81 -5.39
N PHE A 129 -0.86 -5.71 -4.61
CA PHE A 129 -1.50 -5.39 -3.34
C PHE A 129 -0.52 -5.40 -2.17
N LEU A 130 0.44 -6.33 -2.18
CA LEU A 130 1.47 -6.44 -1.14
C LEU A 130 2.51 -5.33 -1.25
N TYR A 131 2.94 -5.00 -2.47
CA TYR A 131 4.08 -4.12 -2.70
C TYR A 131 3.97 -2.77 -1.96
N PRO A 132 2.86 -2.02 -2.03
CA PRO A 132 2.85 -0.70 -1.40
C PRO A 132 2.86 -0.76 0.13
N LEU A 133 2.36 -1.86 0.74
CA LEU A 133 2.51 -2.10 2.18
C LEU A 133 4.00 -2.21 2.55
N LEU A 134 4.76 -2.98 1.78
CA LEU A 134 6.19 -3.18 2.03
C LEU A 134 7.00 -1.91 1.71
N VAL A 135 6.58 -1.09 0.74
CA VAL A 135 7.20 0.23 0.49
C VAL A 135 7.03 1.15 1.69
N ASP A 136 5.84 1.23 2.26
CA ASP A 136 5.59 2.06 3.45
C ASP A 136 6.41 1.56 4.66
N LEU A 137 6.56 0.23 4.81
CA LEU A 137 7.40 -0.36 5.85
C LEU A 137 8.90 -0.09 5.62
N ARG A 138 9.39 -0.21 4.38
CA ARG A 138 10.79 0.09 4.02
C ARG A 138 11.15 1.57 4.24
N ALA A 139 10.17 2.46 4.30
CA ALA A 139 10.37 3.88 4.54
C ALA A 139 10.56 4.26 6.02
N ILE A 140 10.41 3.31 6.96
CA ILE A 140 10.59 3.54 8.40
C ILE A 140 11.69 2.62 8.97
N PRO A 141 12.29 2.94 10.13
CA PRO A 141 13.36 2.12 10.72
C PRO A 141 12.96 0.66 10.96
N GLU A 142 11.68 0.40 11.24
CA GLU A 142 11.14 -0.94 11.42
C GLU A 142 11.15 -1.77 10.13
N GLY A 143 11.49 -1.18 8.98
CA GLY A 143 11.78 -1.90 7.74
C GLY A 143 12.93 -2.89 7.85
N GLU A 144 13.79 -2.78 8.87
CA GLU A 144 14.85 -3.76 9.17
C GLU A 144 14.31 -5.18 9.44
N ILE A 145 13.01 -5.34 9.71
CA ILE A 145 12.41 -6.66 9.91
C ILE A 145 12.20 -7.45 8.61
N LEU A 146 12.32 -6.80 7.44
CA LEU A 146 12.17 -7.43 6.13
C LEU A 146 13.24 -8.50 5.92
N SER A 147 12.84 -9.67 5.44
CA SER A 147 13.77 -10.74 5.09
C SER A 147 14.58 -10.38 3.84
N PRO A 148 15.78 -10.98 3.64
CA PRO A 148 16.55 -10.79 2.42
C PRO A 148 15.77 -11.15 1.15
N TRP A 149 14.88 -12.15 1.25
CA TRP A 149 14.02 -12.57 0.16
C TRP A 149 12.99 -11.48 -0.20
N LEU A 150 12.30 -10.91 0.80
CA LEU A 150 11.35 -9.81 0.59
C LEU A 150 12.04 -8.57 0.03
N VAL A 151 13.26 -8.26 0.50
CA VAL A 151 14.06 -7.15 -0.06
C VAL A 151 14.37 -7.40 -1.54
N GLY A 152 14.85 -8.59 -1.91
CA GLY A 152 15.11 -8.94 -3.31
C GLY A 152 13.86 -8.93 -4.18
N TRP A 153 12.72 -9.39 -3.64
CA TRP A 153 11.43 -9.30 -4.32
C TRP A 153 11.00 -7.83 -4.52
N MET A 154 11.21 -6.96 -3.54
CA MET A 154 10.93 -5.52 -3.67
C MET A 154 11.80 -4.85 -4.73
N ASP A 155 13.08 -5.19 -4.79
CA ASP A 155 14.00 -4.67 -5.82
C ASP A 155 13.55 -5.07 -7.23
N LYS A 156 12.96 -6.27 -7.37
CA LYS A 156 12.34 -6.72 -8.62
C LYS A 156 11.06 -5.92 -8.93
N MET A 157 10.21 -5.67 -7.94
CA MET A 157 9.00 -4.85 -8.11
C MET A 157 9.33 -3.40 -8.45
N ASP A 158 10.39 -2.82 -7.88
CA ASP A 158 10.87 -1.47 -8.14
C ASP A 158 11.27 -1.26 -9.62
N GLN A 159 11.58 -2.33 -10.36
CA GLN A 159 11.94 -2.27 -11.79
C GLN A 159 10.72 -2.24 -12.72
N LEU A 160 9.50 -2.39 -12.21
CA LEU A 160 8.30 -2.41 -13.03
C LEU A 160 7.88 -0.99 -13.42
N ASP A 161 7.67 -0.75 -14.72
CA ASP A 161 7.13 0.52 -15.23
C ASP A 161 5.82 0.93 -14.53
N ALA A 162 4.97 -0.05 -14.20
CA ALA A 162 3.71 0.18 -13.49
C ALA A 162 3.94 0.73 -12.08
N VAL A 163 5.02 0.29 -11.41
CA VAL A 163 5.42 0.77 -10.10
C VAL A 163 6.05 2.16 -10.20
N GLU A 164 6.96 2.39 -11.15
CA GLU A 164 7.59 3.69 -11.39
C GLU A 164 6.55 4.80 -11.64
N LYS A 165 5.52 4.52 -12.45
CA LYS A 165 4.42 5.46 -12.72
C LYS A 165 3.58 5.81 -11.48
N THR A 166 3.67 5.02 -10.41
CA THR A 166 2.96 5.26 -9.14
C THR A 166 3.80 5.93 -8.06
N ARG A 167 5.11 6.12 -8.26
CA ARG A 167 6.04 6.73 -7.29
C ARG A 167 5.87 8.24 -7.13
N ALA A 168 5.26 8.93 -8.11
CA ALA A 168 4.93 10.35 -7.97
C ALA A 168 3.90 10.56 -6.84
N ASP A 169 4.26 11.37 -5.85
CA ASP A 169 3.50 11.73 -4.64
C ASP A 169 3.39 10.67 -3.52
N THR A 170 4.35 9.75 -3.40
CA THR A 170 4.40 8.76 -2.31
C THR A 170 5.18 9.25 -1.07
N LEU A 171 4.95 8.60 0.09
CA LEU A 171 5.74 8.84 1.31
C LEU A 171 7.24 8.57 1.07
N SER A 172 7.57 7.62 0.19
CA SER A 172 8.94 7.29 -0.23
C SER A 172 9.64 8.40 -1.01
N VAL A 173 8.91 9.41 -1.52
CA VAL A 173 9.46 10.64 -2.11
C VAL A 173 9.22 11.88 -1.22
N GLY A 174 8.83 11.67 0.04
CA GLY A 174 8.64 12.74 1.02
C GLY A 174 7.29 13.48 0.93
N ALA A 175 6.33 12.98 0.15
CA ALA A 175 5.00 13.59 0.06
C ALA A 175 4.23 13.40 1.38
N ARG A 176 3.90 14.52 2.03
CA ARG A 176 3.08 14.57 3.26
C ARG A 176 1.60 14.60 2.89
N PRO A 177 0.71 13.93 3.63
CA PRO A 177 -0.71 14.24 3.54
C PRO A 177 -0.91 15.70 3.95
N LEU A 178 -1.65 16.47 3.14
CA LEU A 178 -2.08 17.81 3.53
C LEU A 178 -2.79 17.70 4.88
N SER A 179 -2.26 18.41 5.86
CA SER A 179 -2.88 18.56 7.17
C SER A 179 -4.35 18.93 6.95
N SER A 180 -5.25 18.10 7.44
CA SER A 180 -6.67 18.39 7.47
C SER A 180 -6.89 19.78 8.06
N LEU A 181 -7.61 20.62 7.29
CA LEU A 181 -8.04 21.99 7.58
C LEU A 181 -6.96 23.09 7.51
N VAL A 182 -6.91 23.76 6.36
CA VAL A 182 -7.09 25.22 6.37
C VAL A 182 -8.43 25.49 5.68
N LEU A 183 -9.44 25.80 6.48
CA LEU A 183 -10.66 26.48 6.03
C LEU A 183 -10.25 27.85 5.46
N LEU A 184 -9.91 27.90 4.17
CA LEU A 184 -10.03 29.11 3.37
C LEU A 184 -11.49 29.14 2.95
N GLY A 185 -12.35 30.00 3.46
CA GLY A 185 -12.23 31.45 3.40
C GLY A 185 -13.38 31.94 2.52
N ASN A 186 -14.62 31.78 3.00
CA ASN A 186 -15.80 32.27 2.28
C ASN A 186 -15.92 33.78 2.50
N THR A 187 -15.41 34.54 1.53
CA THR A 187 -15.87 35.91 1.24
C THR A 187 -17.36 35.88 0.91
N VAL A 188 -18.17 36.54 1.75
CA VAL A 188 -19.54 36.93 1.40
C VAL A 188 -19.46 38.29 0.71
N THR A 189 -19.71 38.31 -0.59
CA THR A 189 -20.04 39.53 -1.35
C THR A 189 -21.48 39.92 -1.09
N SER A 190 -21.70 41.14 -0.60
CA SER A 190 -22.97 41.86 -0.70
C SER A 190 -23.43 41.94 -2.15
N VAL A 191 -24.73 41.70 -2.36
CA VAL A 191 -25.63 42.57 -3.14
C VAL A 191 -26.96 42.62 -2.41
#